data_AF-A0AAD7FUE8-F1
#
_entry.id   AF-A0AAD7FUE8-F1
#
_cell.length_a   1.000
_cell.length_b   1.000
_cell.length_c   1.000
_cell.angle_alpha   90.00
_cell.angle_beta   90.00
_cell.angle_gamma   90.00
#
_symmetry.space_group_name_H-M   'P 1'
#
loop_
_entity.id
_entity.type
_entity.pdbx_description
1 polymer ?
#
loop_
_entity_poly.entity_id
_entity_poly.type
_entity_poly.pdbx_seq_one_letter_code
_entity_poly.pdbx_strand_id
1 'polypeptide(L)'
;MIQRLAADRALVAELECRMLDLERSLAELRKDKELVQERLDSYTYPVLNLPNEITALIFVNFLPSYPVPPPFQGPLSPLHLTQICRKWRDIALACPTLWRAIKLPRAHGVAAPQIMELADRWLSRSGCGALSIGIDGSSSPAPETLALKYRARWEFVRLYHEHDCRQDFRTLQGPMPLLRDLDVSSYRAFVLTRDDAPLLRAVRIRRGTPLTGLVMPWVQLTWLKVDGIEIQECVPILQQASNLTSCGLRIRRLENPVVLPDIHLPFLKTLRLLTPHKPVLKVLNALVVPKLRHLSIEHRALGTWPVDTLAALVSKSGCRLQLLRIYTAVQIPEGSLQAYRNVCPSAQIVISVIDKRQ
;
A
#
# COMPACT_ATOMS: atom_id res chain seq x y z
N MET A 1 -73.41 -8.22 31.07
CA MET A 1 -72.42 -8.31 32.16
C MET A 1 -72.04 -9.76 32.46
N ILE A 2 -73.01 -10.65 32.70
CA ILE A 2 -72.76 -12.08 33.01
C ILE A 2 -72.08 -12.85 31.86
N GLN A 3 -72.43 -12.59 30.59
CA GLN A 3 -71.77 -13.23 29.43
C GLN A 3 -70.30 -12.80 29.26
N ARG A 4 -69.94 -11.55 29.61
CA ARG A 4 -68.54 -11.10 29.59
C ARG A 4 -67.72 -11.79 30.69
N LEU A 5 -68.29 -11.93 31.89
CA LEU A 5 -67.64 -12.64 33.00
C LEU A 5 -67.33 -14.11 32.67
N ALA A 6 -68.24 -14.80 31.98
CA ALA A 6 -68.02 -16.18 31.55
C ALA A 6 -66.94 -16.28 30.46
N ALA A 7 -66.93 -15.34 29.50
CA ALA A 7 -65.91 -15.26 28.46
C ALA A 7 -64.52 -14.96 29.04
N ASP A 8 -64.42 -14.02 29.99
CA ASP A 8 -63.16 -13.67 30.64
C ASP A 8 -62.60 -14.84 31.47
N ARG A 9 -63.46 -15.63 32.14
CA ARG A 9 -63.03 -16.84 32.87
C ARG A 9 -62.52 -17.93 31.93
N ALA A 10 -63.16 -18.13 30.78
CA ALA A 10 -62.70 -19.07 29.77
C ALA A 10 -61.35 -18.64 29.19
N LEU A 11 -61.16 -17.34 28.94
CA LEU A 11 -59.89 -16.79 28.47
C LEU A 11 -58.78 -16.93 29.51
N VAL A 12 -59.06 -16.71 30.79
CA VAL A 12 -58.06 -16.93 31.86
C VAL A 12 -57.63 -18.40 31.91
N ALA A 13 -58.56 -19.34 31.84
CA ALA A 13 -58.22 -20.77 31.83
C ALA A 13 -57.40 -21.16 30.59
N GLU A 14 -57.71 -20.58 29.42
CA GLU A 14 -56.91 -20.78 28.20
C GLU A 14 -55.49 -20.21 28.36
N LEU A 15 -55.35 -19.02 28.92
CA LEU A 15 -54.05 -18.39 29.19
C LEU A 15 -53.23 -19.19 30.21
N GLU A 16 -53.85 -19.69 31.28
CA GLU A 16 -53.20 -20.56 32.27
C GLU A 16 -52.70 -21.86 31.65
N CYS A 17 -53.52 -22.49 30.80
CA CYS A 17 -53.12 -23.69 30.06
C CYS A 17 -51.92 -23.40 29.14
N ARG A 18 -51.95 -22.28 28.43
CA ARG A 18 -50.85 -21.84 27.55
C ARG A 18 -49.59 -21.48 28.33
N MET A 19 -49.71 -20.92 29.53
CA MET A 19 -48.57 -20.68 30.42
C MET A 19 -47.91 -22.01 30.83
N LEU A 20 -48.70 -23.00 31.22
CA LEU A 20 -48.19 -24.33 31.58
C LEU A 20 -47.47 -25.02 30.42
N ASP A 21 -48.03 -24.94 29.21
CA ASP A 21 -47.39 -25.52 28.02
C ASP A 21 -46.07 -24.81 27.66
N LEU A 22 -46.02 -23.49 27.81
CA LEU A 22 -44.80 -22.71 27.61
C LEU A 22 -43.74 -23.02 28.67
N GLU A 23 -44.13 -23.18 29.93
CA GLU A 23 -43.23 -23.58 31.01
C GLU A 23 -42.62 -24.97 30.76
N ARG A 24 -43.42 -25.92 30.28
CA ARG A 24 -42.95 -27.25 29.88
C ARG A 24 -41.96 -27.17 28.72
N SER A 25 -42.31 -26.43 27.67
CA SER A 25 -41.44 -26.23 26.51
C SER A 25 -40.12 -25.55 26.90
N LEU A 26 -40.16 -24.60 27.83
CA LEU A 26 -38.98 -23.90 28.31
C LEU A 26 -38.08 -24.81 29.16
N ALA A 27 -38.66 -25.71 29.96
CA ALA A 27 -37.91 -26.72 30.71
C ALA A 27 -37.22 -27.72 29.77
N GLU A 28 -37.90 -28.18 28.73
CA GLU A 28 -37.32 -29.06 27.70
C GLU A 28 -36.16 -28.37 26.97
N LEU A 29 -36.34 -27.13 26.51
CA LEU A 29 -35.28 -26.36 25.86
C LEU A 29 -34.08 -26.09 26.78
N ARG A 30 -34.31 -25.89 28.09
CA ARG A 30 -33.20 -25.76 29.06
C ARG A 30 -32.40 -27.05 29.19
N LYS A 31 -33.09 -28.19 29.27
CA LYS A 31 -32.44 -29.51 29.33
C LYS A 31 -31.66 -29.81 28.05
N ASP A 32 -32.24 -29.55 26.89
CA ASP A 32 -31.55 -29.72 25.60
C ASP A 32 -30.33 -28.81 25.49
N LYS A 33 -30.45 -27.56 25.96
CA LYS A 33 -29.31 -26.63 26.04
C LYS A 33 -28.21 -27.17 26.94
N GLU A 34 -28.52 -27.72 28.11
CA GLU A 34 -27.53 -28.31 29.01
C GLU A 34 -26.80 -29.48 28.33
N LEU A 35 -27.52 -30.39 27.68
CA LEU A 35 -26.92 -31.51 26.93
C LEU A 35 -26.00 -31.04 25.79
N VAL A 36 -26.40 -30.00 25.05
CA VAL A 36 -25.56 -29.41 24.01
C VAL A 36 -24.34 -28.72 24.61
N GLN A 37 -24.48 -28.05 25.76
CA GLN A 37 -23.38 -27.40 26.45
C GLN A 37 -22.35 -28.42 26.96
N GLU A 38 -22.78 -29.53 27.57
CA GLU A 38 -21.88 -30.62 27.98
C GLU A 38 -21.10 -31.21 26.79
N ARG A 39 -21.78 -31.42 25.66
CA ARG A 39 -21.12 -31.85 24.42
C ARG A 39 -20.09 -30.82 23.93
N LEU A 40 -20.42 -29.53 23.99
CA LEU A 40 -19.50 -28.47 23.60
C LEU A 40 -18.26 -28.41 24.51
N ASP A 41 -18.46 -28.54 25.82
CA ASP A 41 -17.39 -28.54 26.82
C ASP A 41 -16.47 -29.77 26.68
N SER A 42 -16.99 -30.89 26.16
CA SER A 42 -16.18 -32.08 25.84
C SER A 42 -15.22 -31.87 24.66
N TYR A 43 -15.51 -30.92 23.75
CA TYR A 43 -14.60 -30.64 22.65
C TYR A 43 -13.39 -29.87 23.16
N THR A 44 -12.22 -30.48 23.03
CA THR A 44 -10.97 -29.78 23.25
C THR A 44 -10.72 -28.87 22.04
N TYR A 45 -10.85 -27.55 22.21
CA TYR A 45 -10.47 -26.59 21.18
C TYR A 45 -8.95 -26.48 21.14
N PRO A 46 -8.25 -27.10 20.17
CA PRO A 46 -6.79 -27.22 20.23
C PRO A 46 -6.12 -25.85 20.23
N VAL A 47 -6.76 -24.85 19.62
CA VAL A 47 -6.31 -23.46 19.54
C VAL A 47 -6.15 -22.78 20.91
N LEU A 48 -6.90 -23.23 21.93
CA LEU A 48 -6.74 -22.73 23.30
C LEU A 48 -5.66 -23.49 24.09
N ASN A 49 -5.17 -24.61 23.59
CA ASN A 49 -4.10 -25.39 24.22
C ASN A 49 -2.75 -25.25 23.52
N LEU A 50 -2.70 -24.50 22.42
CA LEU A 50 -1.44 -24.14 21.78
C LEU A 50 -0.57 -23.31 22.72
N PRO A 51 0.77 -23.50 22.67
CA PRO A 51 1.72 -22.57 23.26
C PRO A 51 1.48 -21.14 22.75
N ASN A 52 1.83 -20.16 23.58
CA ASN A 52 1.60 -18.75 23.25
C ASN A 52 2.38 -18.33 22.00
N GLU A 53 3.55 -18.91 21.77
CA GLU A 53 4.43 -18.66 20.63
C GLU A 53 3.79 -19.12 19.31
N ILE A 54 3.18 -20.31 19.32
CA ILE A 54 2.48 -20.85 18.15
C ILE A 54 1.21 -20.03 17.87
N THR A 55 0.48 -19.65 18.92
CA THR A 55 -0.70 -18.79 18.80
C THR A 55 -0.32 -17.41 18.23
N ALA A 56 0.75 -16.81 18.73
CA ALA A 56 1.29 -15.55 18.21
C ALA A 56 1.73 -15.68 16.73
N LEU A 57 2.33 -16.81 16.35
CA LEU A 57 2.69 -17.06 14.95
C LEU A 57 1.44 -17.15 14.05
N ILE A 58 0.38 -17.82 14.51
CA ILE A 58 -0.92 -17.83 13.81
C ILE A 58 -1.46 -16.41 13.67
N PHE A 59 -1.40 -15.60 14.73
CA PHE A 59 -1.83 -14.19 14.69
C PHE A 59 -1.04 -13.37 13.68
N VAL A 60 0.28 -13.53 13.61
CA VAL A 60 1.11 -12.83 12.62
C VAL A 60 0.72 -13.21 11.19
N ASN A 61 0.42 -14.49 10.94
CA ASN A 61 -0.02 -14.97 9.63
C ASN A 61 -1.49 -14.64 9.30
N PHE A 62 -2.30 -14.28 10.30
CA PHE A 62 -3.65 -13.78 10.10
C PHE A 62 -3.67 -12.33 9.60
N LEU A 63 -2.65 -11.52 9.92
CA LEU A 63 -2.56 -10.14 9.45
C LEU A 63 -2.02 -10.08 8.01
N PRO A 64 -2.22 -8.95 7.29
CA PRO A 64 -1.52 -8.72 6.03
C PRO A 64 -0.02 -8.80 6.21
N SER A 65 0.68 -9.38 5.23
CA SER A 65 2.13 -9.52 5.30
C SER A 65 2.81 -8.17 5.46
N TYR A 66 3.66 -8.04 6.47
CA TYR A 66 4.50 -6.86 6.67
C TYR A 66 5.30 -6.57 5.37
N PRO A 67 5.39 -5.30 4.92
CA PRO A 67 5.05 -4.06 5.62
C PRO A 67 3.63 -3.53 5.40
N VAL A 68 2.72 -4.30 4.79
CA VAL A 68 1.36 -3.83 4.52
C VAL A 68 0.62 -3.59 5.84
N PRO A 69 0.13 -2.37 6.11
CA PRO A 69 -0.61 -2.13 7.34
C PRO A 69 -1.95 -2.88 7.38
N PRO A 70 -2.29 -3.52 8.52
CA PRO A 70 -3.62 -4.08 8.73
C PRO A 70 -4.67 -2.97 8.80
N PRO A 71 -5.96 -3.30 8.58
CA PRO A 71 -7.04 -2.41 8.90
C PRO A 71 -7.01 -2.03 10.39
N PHE A 72 -7.42 -0.80 10.70
CA PHE A 72 -7.39 -0.30 12.06
C PHE A 72 -8.33 -1.09 12.98
N GLN A 73 -9.48 -1.56 12.46
CA GLN A 73 -10.45 -2.41 13.17
C GLN A 73 -11.03 -3.47 12.21
N GLY A 74 -11.68 -4.49 12.76
CA GLY A 74 -12.35 -5.55 11.98
C GLY A 74 -11.43 -6.71 11.59
N PRO A 75 -11.87 -7.59 10.68
CA PRO A 75 -11.10 -8.75 10.25
C PRO A 75 -9.69 -8.35 9.77
N LEU A 76 -8.70 -9.21 10.01
CA LEU A 76 -7.29 -8.97 9.71
C LEU A 76 -6.63 -7.84 10.53
N SER A 77 -7.26 -7.39 11.62
CA SER A 77 -6.69 -6.41 12.56
C SER A 77 -6.20 -7.08 13.86
N PRO A 78 -5.07 -6.66 14.44
CA PRO A 78 -4.68 -7.11 15.78
C PRO A 78 -5.72 -6.70 16.84
N LEU A 79 -6.45 -5.59 16.66
CA LEU A 79 -7.54 -5.25 17.58
C LEU A 79 -8.67 -6.28 17.56
N HIS A 80 -8.97 -6.89 16.42
CA HIS A 80 -9.97 -7.96 16.35
C HIS A 80 -9.53 -9.19 17.13
N LEU A 81 -8.25 -9.56 17.06
CA LEU A 81 -7.69 -10.64 17.88
C LEU A 81 -7.83 -10.36 19.39
N THR A 82 -7.69 -9.10 19.81
CA THR A 82 -7.91 -8.70 21.21
C THR A 82 -9.37 -8.76 21.67
N GLN A 83 -10.33 -9.02 20.79
CA GLN A 83 -11.76 -9.07 21.15
C GLN A 83 -12.36 -10.48 21.16
N ILE A 84 -11.61 -11.49 20.74
CA ILE A 84 -12.11 -12.88 20.65
C ILE A 84 -12.28 -13.51 22.03
N CYS A 85 -11.21 -13.59 22.82
CA CYS A 85 -11.27 -14.09 24.20
C CYS A 85 -10.13 -13.48 25.05
N ARG A 86 -10.15 -13.71 26.38
CA ARG A 86 -9.11 -13.19 27.30
C ARG A 86 -7.71 -13.70 26.93
N LYS A 87 -7.55 -15.02 26.71
CA LYS A 87 -6.25 -15.61 26.33
C LYS A 87 -5.68 -14.99 25.05
N TRP A 88 -6.50 -14.80 24.02
CA TRP A 88 -6.06 -14.19 22.76
C TRP A 88 -5.69 -12.73 22.91
N ARG A 89 -6.43 -11.99 23.74
CA ARG A 89 -6.09 -10.62 24.11
C ARG A 89 -4.73 -10.54 24.75
N ASP A 90 -4.45 -11.39 25.73
CA ASP A 90 -3.17 -11.36 26.46
C ASP A 90 -2.00 -11.70 25.52
N ILE A 91 -2.15 -12.74 24.69
CA ILE A 91 -1.13 -13.12 23.69
C ILE A 91 -0.91 -12.00 22.66
N ALA A 92 -1.98 -11.42 22.12
CA ALA A 92 -1.88 -10.37 21.10
C ALA A 92 -1.24 -9.09 21.66
N LEU A 93 -1.60 -8.69 22.89
CA LEU A 93 -1.03 -7.53 23.56
C LEU A 93 0.45 -7.74 23.91
N ALA A 94 0.84 -8.96 24.27
CA ALA A 94 2.22 -9.32 24.60
C ALA A 94 3.12 -9.58 23.37
N CYS A 95 2.59 -9.46 22.15
CA CYS A 95 3.31 -9.78 20.91
C CYS A 95 3.60 -8.50 20.08
N PRO A 96 4.78 -7.87 20.22
CA PRO A 96 5.08 -6.59 19.57
C PRO A 96 5.03 -6.62 18.04
N THR A 97 5.28 -7.78 17.42
CA THR A 97 5.31 -7.95 15.96
C THR A 97 3.97 -7.65 15.30
N LEU A 98 2.85 -7.90 16.00
CA LEU A 98 1.49 -7.61 15.51
C LEU A 98 1.21 -6.11 15.35
N TRP A 99 1.98 -5.27 16.04
CA TRP A 99 1.72 -3.83 16.14
C TRP A 99 2.71 -3.00 15.31
N ARG A 100 3.61 -3.64 14.55
CA ARG A 100 4.68 -2.97 13.78
C ARG A 100 4.19 -2.20 12.56
N ALA A 101 2.98 -2.46 12.07
CA ALA A 101 2.42 -1.78 10.90
C ALA A 101 1.09 -1.12 11.26
N ILE A 102 0.89 0.12 10.82
CA ILE A 102 -0.36 0.87 11.03
C ILE A 102 -0.63 1.83 9.88
N LYS A 103 -1.89 1.89 9.47
CA LYS A 103 -2.41 2.99 8.66
C LYS A 103 -3.14 3.92 9.62
N LEU A 104 -2.60 5.12 9.84
CA LEU A 104 -3.20 6.08 10.75
C LEU A 104 -4.57 6.50 10.19
N PRO A 105 -5.65 6.27 10.94
CA PRO A 105 -7.00 6.56 10.47
C PRO A 105 -7.19 8.06 10.28
N ARG A 106 -8.02 8.43 9.29
CA ARG A 106 -8.52 9.80 9.18
C ARG A 106 -9.44 10.06 10.35
N ALA A 107 -9.11 11.05 11.16
CA ALA A 107 -9.89 11.40 12.32
C ALA A 107 -10.34 12.85 12.19
N HIS A 108 -11.66 13.06 12.19
CA HIS A 108 -12.29 14.37 12.12
C HIS A 108 -13.31 14.51 13.25
N GLY A 109 -13.57 15.75 13.66
CA GLY A 109 -14.54 16.05 14.72
C GLY A 109 -14.08 15.61 16.11
N VAL A 110 -15.05 15.44 17.01
CA VAL A 110 -14.83 15.29 18.46
C VAL A 110 -14.11 13.98 18.84
N ALA A 111 -14.21 12.94 17.99
CA ALA A 111 -13.58 11.63 18.25
C ALA A 111 -12.09 11.57 17.88
N ALA A 112 -11.53 12.62 17.27
CA ALA A 112 -10.17 12.60 16.77
C ALA A 112 -9.09 12.37 17.83
N PRO A 113 -9.15 12.99 19.03
CA PRO A 113 -8.17 12.76 20.08
C PRO A 113 -8.13 11.30 20.56
N GLN A 114 -9.30 10.67 20.76
CA GLN A 114 -9.39 9.28 21.25
C GLN A 114 -8.83 8.29 20.22
N ILE A 115 -9.07 8.55 18.93
CA ILE A 115 -8.54 7.72 17.85
C ILE A 115 -7.01 7.83 17.80
N MET A 116 -6.45 9.04 17.94
CA MET A 116 -5.00 9.25 17.96
C MET A 116 -4.35 8.63 19.21
N GLU A 117 -4.99 8.69 20.36
CA GLU A 117 -4.54 8.01 21.58
C GLU A 117 -4.51 6.48 21.39
N LEU A 118 -5.51 5.92 20.71
CA LEU A 118 -5.54 4.49 20.39
C LEU A 118 -4.41 4.10 19.41
N ALA A 119 -4.14 4.96 18.42
CA ALA A 119 -3.02 4.78 17.50
C ALA A 119 -1.65 4.90 18.20
N ASP A 120 -1.50 5.80 19.18
CA ASP A 120 -0.28 5.91 19.98
C ASP A 120 -0.05 4.67 20.85
N ARG A 121 -1.13 4.15 21.47
CA ARG A 121 -1.08 2.86 22.20
C ARG A 121 -0.73 1.70 21.28
N TRP A 122 -1.25 1.68 20.06
CA TRP A 122 -0.87 0.70 19.05
C TRP A 122 0.63 0.75 18.78
N LEU A 123 1.17 1.93 18.45
CA LEU A 123 2.58 2.11 18.16
C LEU A 123 3.46 1.81 19.38
N SER A 124 3.02 2.12 20.60
CA SER A 124 3.74 1.78 21.83
C SER A 124 3.90 0.28 22.03
N ARG A 125 2.88 -0.53 21.68
CA ARG A 125 2.92 -2.00 21.82
C ARG A 125 3.94 -2.67 20.91
N SER A 126 4.36 -2.02 19.84
CA SER A 126 5.38 -2.55 18.94
C SER A 126 6.81 -2.51 19.50
N GLY A 127 6.99 -2.01 20.73
CA GLY A 127 8.25 -2.04 21.46
C GLY A 127 9.32 -1.18 20.79
N CYS A 128 10.53 -1.73 20.60
CA CYS A 128 11.63 -1.06 19.89
C CYS A 128 11.73 -1.46 18.41
N GLY A 129 10.80 -2.28 17.90
CA GLY A 129 10.85 -2.80 16.55
C GLY A 129 10.71 -1.73 15.47
N ALA A 130 11.17 -2.04 14.26
CA ALA A 130 11.04 -1.15 13.11
C ALA A 130 9.58 -1.11 12.60
N LEU A 131 9.15 0.04 12.09
CA LEU A 131 7.75 0.40 11.88
C LEU A 131 7.40 0.61 10.40
N SER A 132 6.20 0.17 10.03
CA SER A 132 5.53 0.56 8.78
C SER A 132 4.38 1.50 9.10
N ILE A 133 4.47 2.76 8.69
CA ILE A 133 3.46 3.78 8.98
C ILE A 133 2.91 4.34 7.68
N GLY A 134 1.59 4.26 7.51
CA GLY A 134 0.87 4.93 6.43
C GLY A 134 -0.03 6.04 6.94
N ILE A 135 0.01 7.19 6.29
CA ILE A 135 -0.90 8.32 6.50
C ILE A 135 -1.57 8.61 5.17
N ASP A 136 -2.91 8.58 5.16
CA ASP A 136 -3.70 8.89 3.98
C ASP A 136 -4.56 10.12 4.23
N GLY A 137 -4.29 11.22 3.53
CA GLY A 137 -5.23 12.32 3.29
C GLY A 137 -5.90 12.87 4.55
N SER A 138 -5.12 13.26 5.57
CA SER A 138 -5.65 13.94 6.76
C SER A 138 -5.60 15.46 6.59
N SER A 139 -6.68 16.15 6.95
CA SER A 139 -6.69 17.62 7.09
C SER A 139 -6.11 18.09 8.43
N SER A 140 -5.94 17.18 9.39
CA SER A 140 -5.37 17.44 10.71
C SER A 140 -3.88 17.06 10.77
N PRO A 141 -3.04 17.84 11.47
CA PRO A 141 -1.62 17.51 11.68
C PRO A 141 -1.37 16.40 12.71
N ALA A 142 -2.42 15.93 13.41
CA ALA A 142 -2.26 14.97 14.50
C ALA A 142 -1.64 13.62 14.06
N PRO A 143 -2.05 12.99 12.93
CA PRO A 143 -1.41 11.76 12.45
C PRO A 143 0.07 11.96 12.11
N GLU A 144 0.43 13.09 11.51
CA GLU A 144 1.82 13.41 11.17
C GLU A 144 2.66 13.58 12.44
N THR A 145 2.15 14.35 13.40
CA THR A 145 2.80 14.58 14.69
C THR A 145 3.04 13.25 15.42
N LEU A 146 2.04 12.37 15.41
CA LEU A 146 2.17 11.03 15.98
C LEU A 146 3.18 10.18 15.23
N ALA A 147 3.19 10.19 13.90
CA ALA A 147 4.18 9.44 13.13
C ALA A 147 5.60 9.92 13.46
N LEU A 148 5.81 11.25 13.56
CA LEU A 148 7.11 11.85 13.86
C LEU A 148 7.64 11.47 15.24
N LYS A 149 6.77 11.30 16.23
CA LYS A 149 7.14 10.77 17.56
C LYS A 149 7.92 9.46 17.46
N TYR A 150 7.66 8.64 16.43
CA TYR A 150 8.30 7.34 16.22
C TYR A 150 9.31 7.32 15.06
N ARG A 151 9.80 8.48 14.60
CA ARG A 151 10.66 8.60 13.40
C ARG A 151 11.88 7.69 13.39
N ALA A 152 12.51 7.48 14.55
CA ALA A 152 13.78 6.76 14.65
C ALA A 152 13.60 5.28 14.28
N ARG A 153 12.35 4.82 14.31
CA ARG A 153 11.95 3.44 14.08
C ARG A 153 11.30 3.24 12.71
N TRP A 154 11.19 4.28 11.89
CA TRP A 154 10.58 4.19 10.56
C TRP A 154 11.39 3.26 9.65
N GLU A 155 10.75 2.25 9.09
CA GLU A 155 11.32 1.34 8.08
C GLU A 155 10.64 1.53 6.73
N PHE A 156 9.30 1.59 6.74
CA PHE A 156 8.46 1.83 5.56
C PHE A 156 7.48 2.95 5.88
N VAL A 157 7.49 4.03 5.12
CA VAL A 157 6.66 5.20 5.43
C VAL A 157 5.92 5.65 4.19
N ARG A 158 4.61 5.83 4.34
CA ARG A 158 3.76 6.43 3.32
C ARG A 158 3.10 7.70 3.87
N LEU A 159 3.48 8.85 3.33
CA LEU A 159 2.92 10.16 3.66
C LEU A 159 2.14 10.68 2.46
N TYR A 160 0.82 10.48 2.46
CA TYR A 160 -0.07 10.94 1.40
C TYR A 160 -0.99 12.07 1.90
N HIS A 161 -1.09 13.15 1.13
CA HIS A 161 -2.02 14.27 1.37
C HIS A 161 -2.99 14.39 0.18
N GLU A 162 -4.29 14.47 0.47
CA GLU A 162 -5.34 14.60 -0.56
C GLU A 162 -5.61 16.03 -0.97
N HIS A 163 -5.28 16.99 -0.11
CA HIS A 163 -5.56 18.42 -0.30
C HIS A 163 -4.32 19.24 0.04
N ASP A 164 -4.30 20.47 -0.47
CA ASP A 164 -3.25 21.51 -0.40
C ASP A 164 -2.97 21.95 1.05
N CYS A 165 -2.63 21.00 1.92
CA CYS A 165 -2.22 21.22 3.29
C CYS A 165 -0.84 21.86 3.22
N ARG A 166 -0.82 23.19 3.10
CA ARG A 166 0.38 24.05 3.13
C ARG A 166 1.17 23.98 4.44
N GLN A 167 0.82 23.07 5.35
CA GLN A 167 1.57 22.89 6.58
C GLN A 167 2.93 22.28 6.24
N ASP A 168 3.96 22.91 6.80
CA ASP A 168 5.35 22.74 6.39
C ASP A 168 5.79 21.28 6.49
N PHE A 169 6.39 20.77 5.41
CA PHE A 169 7.03 19.45 5.32
C PHE A 169 8.32 19.36 6.18
N ARG A 170 8.26 19.82 7.44
CA ARG A 170 9.28 19.58 8.48
C ARG A 170 9.31 18.12 8.91
N THR A 171 8.30 17.33 8.51
CA THR A 171 8.16 15.90 8.81
C THR A 171 9.36 15.05 8.39
N LEU A 172 10.13 15.47 7.39
CA LEU A 172 11.28 14.68 6.90
C LEU A 172 12.64 15.17 7.42
N GLN A 173 12.70 16.24 8.21
CA GLN A 173 13.97 16.78 8.73
C GLN A 173 14.45 15.99 9.94
N GLY A 174 15.64 15.38 9.92
CA GLY A 174 16.27 14.69 11.06
C GLY A 174 16.47 13.18 10.85
N PRO A 175 17.07 12.48 11.84
CA PRO A 175 17.55 11.10 11.65
C PRO A 175 16.40 10.09 11.57
N MET A 176 16.47 9.25 10.55
CA MET A 176 15.58 8.12 10.25
C MET A 176 16.46 6.90 9.91
N PRO A 177 17.19 6.36 10.90
CA PRO A 177 18.29 5.42 10.67
C PRO A 177 17.85 4.08 10.05
N LEU A 178 16.58 3.70 10.23
CA LEU A 178 16.02 2.43 9.75
C LEU A 178 15.25 2.56 8.42
N LEU A 179 15.10 3.77 7.87
CA LEU A 179 14.20 4.02 6.74
C LEU A 179 14.71 3.33 5.47
N ARG A 180 13.89 2.46 4.88
CA ARG A 180 14.20 1.70 3.66
C ARG A 180 13.33 2.12 2.47
N ASP A 181 12.05 2.40 2.72
CA ASP A 181 11.07 2.80 1.71
C ASP A 181 10.34 4.08 2.13
N LEU A 182 10.35 5.08 1.25
CA LEU A 182 9.65 6.34 1.43
C LEU A 182 8.67 6.59 0.28
N ASP A 183 7.38 6.65 0.58
CA ASP A 183 6.33 7.03 -0.35
C ASP A 183 5.73 8.37 0.09
N VAL A 184 5.98 9.45 -0.67
CA VAL A 184 5.67 10.82 -0.24
C VAL A 184 4.91 11.59 -1.33
N SER A 185 3.88 12.33 -0.92
CA SER A 185 3.36 13.49 -1.66
C SER A 185 3.64 14.74 -0.86
N SER A 186 4.37 15.71 -1.41
CA SER A 186 4.59 17.01 -0.76
C SER A 186 4.13 18.15 -1.68
N TYR A 187 3.90 19.34 -1.13
CA TYR A 187 3.70 20.57 -1.90
C TYR A 187 4.94 21.48 -1.87
N ARG A 188 5.98 21.09 -1.12
CA ARG A 188 7.25 21.81 -0.99
C ARG A 188 8.43 20.86 -1.16
N ALA A 189 9.54 21.39 -1.69
CA ALA A 189 10.78 20.64 -1.74
C ALA A 189 11.30 20.46 -0.30
N PHE A 190 11.98 19.36 -0.05
CA PHE A 190 12.59 19.07 1.24
C PHE A 190 14.00 18.51 1.03
N VAL A 191 14.75 18.44 2.13
CA VAL A 191 16.11 17.90 2.14
C VAL A 191 16.11 16.62 2.95
N LEU A 192 16.61 15.56 2.34
CA LEU A 192 16.92 14.31 3.00
C LEU A 192 18.33 13.91 2.56
N THR A 193 19.26 13.87 3.50
CA THR A 193 20.64 13.48 3.20
C THR A 193 20.84 11.99 3.42
N ARG A 194 22.01 11.48 3.02
CA ARG A 194 22.41 10.10 3.34
C ARG A 194 22.52 9.89 4.86
N ASP A 195 22.95 10.91 5.61
CA ASP A 195 23.16 10.79 7.05
C ASP A 195 21.82 10.71 7.80
N ASP A 196 20.79 11.39 7.27
CA ASP A 196 19.43 11.29 7.79
C ASP A 196 18.85 9.88 7.58
N ALA A 197 19.03 9.30 6.39
CA ALA A 197 18.43 8.02 6.01
C ALA A 197 19.44 7.10 5.29
N PRO A 198 20.38 6.48 6.02
CA PRO A 198 21.49 5.73 5.43
C PRO A 198 21.05 4.41 4.76
N LEU A 199 19.91 3.86 5.18
CA LEU A 199 19.36 2.61 4.66
C LEU A 199 18.31 2.79 3.55
N LEU A 200 18.05 4.01 3.11
CA LEU A 200 16.98 4.29 2.14
C LEU A 200 17.31 3.70 0.77
N ARG A 201 16.46 2.81 0.25
CA ARG A 201 16.65 2.12 -1.04
C ARG A 201 15.53 2.35 -2.03
N ALA A 202 14.32 2.61 -1.54
CA ALA A 202 13.13 2.77 -2.35
C ALA A 202 12.48 4.12 -2.07
N VAL A 203 12.19 4.87 -3.15
CA VAL A 203 11.47 6.15 -3.04
C VAL A 203 10.35 6.20 -4.06
N ARG A 204 9.15 6.52 -3.60
CA ARG A 204 8.02 6.95 -4.44
C ARG A 204 7.72 8.41 -4.18
N ILE A 205 7.81 9.22 -5.24
CA ILE A 205 7.41 10.62 -5.21
C ILE A 205 6.08 10.72 -5.95
N ARG A 206 5.02 11.09 -5.23
CA ARG A 206 3.68 11.25 -5.78
C ARG A 206 3.51 12.63 -6.41
N ARG A 207 2.46 12.73 -7.24
CA ARG A 207 2.03 13.96 -7.90
C ARG A 207 1.83 15.09 -6.89
N GLY A 208 2.30 16.29 -7.23
CA GLY A 208 2.25 17.48 -6.38
C GLY A 208 3.61 17.90 -5.84
N THR A 209 4.53 16.95 -5.67
CA THR A 209 5.87 17.21 -5.09
C THR A 209 6.76 17.98 -6.07
N PRO A 210 7.20 19.21 -5.73
CA PRO A 210 8.18 19.90 -6.55
C PRO A 210 9.52 19.18 -6.43
N LEU A 211 10.12 18.87 -7.58
CA LEU A 211 11.42 18.20 -7.64
C LEU A 211 12.57 19.21 -7.68
N THR A 212 12.29 20.40 -8.21
CA THR A 212 13.18 21.54 -8.11
C THR A 212 13.42 21.88 -6.63
N GLY A 213 14.69 21.82 -6.20
CA GLY A 213 15.11 22.02 -4.81
C GLY A 213 15.01 20.79 -3.90
N LEU A 214 14.53 19.64 -4.42
CA LEU A 214 14.47 18.39 -3.66
C LEU A 214 15.87 17.77 -3.57
N VAL A 215 16.38 17.62 -2.36
CA VAL A 215 17.67 16.96 -2.09
C VAL A 215 17.41 15.59 -1.50
N MET A 216 17.94 14.55 -2.14
CA MET A 216 17.80 13.15 -1.73
C MET A 216 19.13 12.41 -1.95
N PRO A 217 19.40 11.30 -1.23
CA PRO A 217 20.58 10.47 -1.48
C PRO A 217 20.37 9.59 -2.73
N TRP A 218 20.16 10.21 -3.91
CA TRP A 218 19.79 9.54 -5.16
C TRP A 218 20.69 8.36 -5.52
N VAL A 219 22.00 8.51 -5.32
CA VAL A 219 23.03 7.50 -5.64
C VAL A 219 22.78 6.17 -4.95
N GLN A 220 22.20 6.14 -3.75
CA GLN A 220 22.05 4.89 -2.98
C GLN A 220 20.72 4.16 -3.26
N LEU A 221 19.83 4.79 -4.03
CA LEU A 221 18.51 4.24 -4.36
C LEU A 221 18.63 3.10 -5.39
N THR A 222 17.85 2.05 -5.16
CA THR A 222 17.73 0.91 -6.08
C THR A 222 16.36 0.86 -6.76
N TRP A 223 15.36 1.53 -6.18
CA TRP A 223 14.01 1.61 -6.69
C TRP A 223 13.50 3.06 -6.63
N LEU A 224 13.03 3.58 -7.75
CA LEU A 224 12.46 4.93 -7.84
C LEU A 224 11.16 4.90 -8.62
N LYS A 225 10.11 5.52 -8.09
CA LYS A 225 8.92 5.86 -8.85
C LYS A 225 8.57 7.33 -8.70
N VAL A 226 8.38 8.04 -9.80
CA VAL A 226 7.95 9.44 -9.78
C VAL A 226 6.67 9.61 -10.58
N ASP A 227 5.63 10.10 -9.91
CA ASP A 227 4.32 10.30 -10.50
C ASP A 227 4.09 11.76 -10.90
N GLY A 228 3.98 11.98 -12.21
CA GLY A 228 3.64 13.26 -12.77
C GLY A 228 4.82 14.23 -12.83
N ILE A 229 5.89 13.85 -13.49
CA ILE A 229 7.11 14.65 -13.60
C ILE A 229 7.19 15.36 -14.96
N GLU A 230 7.85 16.51 -15.02
CA GLU A 230 8.31 17.10 -16.28
C GLU A 230 9.68 16.56 -16.67
N ILE A 231 9.93 16.34 -17.95
CA ILE A 231 11.14 15.64 -18.38
C ILE A 231 12.43 16.32 -17.90
N GLN A 232 12.46 17.65 -17.88
CA GLN A 232 13.65 18.44 -17.51
C GLN A 232 14.01 18.23 -16.03
N GLU A 233 13.02 18.09 -15.17
CA GLU A 233 13.22 17.79 -13.75
C GLU A 233 13.72 16.35 -13.52
N CYS A 234 13.41 15.44 -14.45
CA CYS A 234 13.74 14.03 -14.32
C CYS A 234 15.21 13.72 -14.63
N VAL A 235 15.77 14.38 -15.65
CA VAL A 235 17.15 14.16 -16.11
C VAL A 235 18.18 14.24 -14.98
N PRO A 236 18.27 15.33 -14.18
CA PRO A 236 19.29 15.44 -13.15
C PRO A 236 19.13 14.38 -12.06
N ILE A 237 17.89 13.97 -11.77
CA ILE A 237 17.60 12.90 -10.80
C ILE A 237 18.13 11.56 -11.31
N LEU A 238 17.84 11.22 -12.56
CA LEU A 238 18.28 9.95 -13.15
C LEU A 238 19.81 9.89 -13.32
N GLN A 239 20.46 11.01 -13.66
CA GLN A 239 21.92 11.06 -13.75
C GLN A 239 22.60 10.83 -12.39
N GLN A 240 22.00 11.28 -11.30
CA GLN A 240 22.51 11.03 -9.94
C GLN A 240 22.19 9.62 -9.43
N ALA A 241 21.08 9.02 -9.86
CA ALA A 241 20.59 7.73 -9.37
C ALA A 241 21.19 6.52 -10.12
N SER A 242 22.52 6.43 -10.16
CA SER A 242 23.25 5.44 -10.96
C SER A 242 23.09 3.97 -10.52
N ASN A 243 22.70 3.72 -9.27
CA ASN A 243 22.48 2.36 -8.73
C ASN A 243 21.04 1.85 -8.88
N LEU A 244 20.19 2.55 -9.65
CA LEU A 244 18.82 2.12 -9.87
C LEU A 244 18.77 0.77 -10.59
N THR A 245 17.96 -0.13 -10.04
CA THR A 245 17.63 -1.43 -10.64
C THR A 245 16.22 -1.46 -11.19
N SER A 246 15.32 -0.64 -10.64
CA SER A 246 13.94 -0.47 -11.10
C SER A 246 13.55 1.00 -11.07
N CYS A 247 13.02 1.50 -12.18
CA CYS A 247 12.57 2.88 -12.31
C CYS A 247 11.17 2.94 -12.93
N GLY A 248 10.29 3.76 -12.37
CA GLY A 248 8.96 4.05 -12.89
C GLY A 248 8.72 5.55 -13.02
N LEU A 249 8.43 6.04 -14.22
CA LEU A 249 8.24 7.47 -14.48
C LEU A 249 6.88 7.69 -15.11
N ARG A 250 6.07 8.57 -14.53
CA ARG A 250 4.83 9.06 -15.15
C ARG A 250 5.02 10.50 -15.58
N ILE A 251 5.23 10.75 -16.87
CA ILE A 251 5.60 12.07 -17.40
C ILE A 251 4.32 12.85 -17.75
N ARG A 252 4.14 14.08 -17.25
CA ARG A 252 2.95 14.91 -17.53
C ARG A 252 3.06 15.70 -18.84
N ARG A 253 4.17 16.42 -19.05
CA ARG A 253 4.39 17.34 -20.17
C ARG A 253 5.81 17.20 -20.71
N LEU A 254 5.97 17.45 -22.00
CA LEU A 254 7.27 17.63 -22.65
C LEU A 254 7.19 18.90 -23.49
N GLU A 255 7.94 19.94 -23.11
CA GLU A 255 8.13 21.10 -23.97
C GLU A 255 9.14 20.74 -25.08
N ASN A 256 8.87 21.19 -26.30
CA ASN A 256 9.76 21.01 -27.46
C ASN A 256 10.56 22.30 -27.72
N PRO A 257 11.80 22.23 -28.25
CA PRO A 257 12.69 21.06 -28.38
C PRO A 257 13.88 21.17 -27.41
N VAL A 258 13.92 20.29 -26.39
CA VAL A 258 15.11 20.12 -25.53
C VAL A 258 15.87 18.87 -25.97
N VAL A 259 17.16 19.05 -26.29
CA VAL A 259 18.11 17.94 -26.45
C VAL A 259 18.42 17.41 -25.06
N LEU A 260 18.15 16.12 -24.83
CA LEU A 260 18.41 15.49 -23.54
C LEU A 260 19.85 14.94 -23.54
N PRO A 261 20.63 15.16 -22.47
CA PRO A 261 21.94 14.54 -22.32
C PRO A 261 21.80 13.03 -22.13
N ASP A 262 22.89 12.29 -22.33
CA ASP A 262 22.91 10.86 -22.07
C ASP A 262 22.75 10.57 -20.58
N ILE A 263 21.90 9.59 -20.29
CA ILE A 263 21.54 9.15 -18.94
C ILE A 263 21.98 7.71 -18.78
N HIS A 264 23.08 7.51 -18.05
CA HIS A 264 23.67 6.20 -17.81
C HIS A 264 23.07 5.54 -16.57
N LEU A 265 22.35 4.44 -16.77
CA LEU A 265 21.75 3.63 -15.70
C LEU A 265 22.23 2.17 -15.84
N PRO A 266 23.49 1.89 -15.45
CA PRO A 266 24.19 0.64 -15.78
C PRO A 266 23.57 -0.61 -15.12
N PHE A 267 22.85 -0.44 -14.02
CA PHE A 267 22.25 -1.53 -13.24
C PHE A 267 20.74 -1.68 -13.45
N LEU A 268 20.13 -0.84 -14.29
CA LEU A 268 18.69 -0.82 -14.48
C LEU A 268 18.22 -2.09 -15.17
N LYS A 269 17.35 -2.85 -14.50
CA LYS A 269 16.74 -4.09 -15.00
C LYS A 269 15.30 -3.90 -15.43
N THR A 270 14.59 -2.97 -14.79
CA THR A 270 13.17 -2.72 -15.03
C THR A 270 12.91 -1.23 -15.23
N LEU A 271 12.28 -0.88 -16.34
CA LEU A 271 11.85 0.49 -16.64
C LEU A 271 10.36 0.51 -16.97
N ARG A 272 9.61 1.39 -16.30
CA ARG A 272 8.20 1.65 -16.61
C ARG A 272 8.02 3.12 -16.96
N LEU A 273 7.55 3.41 -18.17
CA LEU A 273 7.25 4.75 -18.64
C LEU A 273 5.76 4.87 -18.88
N LEU A 274 5.12 5.82 -18.20
CA LEU A 274 3.71 6.14 -18.38
C LEU A 274 3.61 7.57 -18.90
N THR A 275 2.99 7.78 -20.05
CA THR A 275 2.73 9.14 -20.53
C THR A 275 1.36 9.24 -21.20
N PRO A 276 0.65 10.36 -21.00
CA PRO A 276 -0.57 10.65 -21.74
C PRO A 276 -0.31 11.19 -23.15
N HIS A 277 0.94 11.51 -23.54
CA HIS A 277 1.26 12.18 -24.80
C HIS A 277 2.31 11.42 -25.64
N LYS A 278 2.59 11.88 -26.87
CA LYS A 278 3.62 11.28 -27.77
C LYS A 278 5.10 11.26 -27.30
N PRO A 279 5.58 11.97 -26.26
CA PRO A 279 7.02 12.21 -26.11
C PRO A 279 7.82 11.13 -25.33
N VAL A 280 7.33 9.89 -25.20
CA VAL A 280 8.13 8.77 -24.61
C VAL A 280 9.48 8.62 -25.31
N LEU A 281 9.49 8.91 -26.62
CA LEU A 281 10.58 8.52 -27.52
C LEU A 281 11.89 9.23 -27.19
N LYS A 282 11.79 10.48 -26.73
CA LYS A 282 12.97 11.28 -26.42
C LYS A 282 13.70 10.77 -25.19
N VAL A 283 12.94 10.33 -24.17
CA VAL A 283 13.51 9.78 -22.94
C VAL A 283 14.22 8.48 -23.23
N LEU A 284 13.62 7.61 -24.04
CA LEU A 284 14.24 6.35 -24.44
C LEU A 284 15.57 6.59 -25.18
N ASN A 285 15.63 7.54 -26.10
CA ASN A 285 16.86 7.83 -26.84
C ASN A 285 18.02 8.37 -25.97
N ALA A 286 17.69 9.04 -24.86
CA ALA A 286 18.68 9.56 -23.92
C ALA A 286 19.29 8.45 -23.03
N LEU A 287 18.60 7.33 -22.84
CA LEU A 287 18.99 6.30 -21.88
C LEU A 287 20.08 5.36 -22.41
N VAL A 288 21.06 5.07 -21.56
CA VAL A 288 22.05 4.01 -21.74
C VAL A 288 21.88 2.99 -20.61
N VAL A 289 21.23 1.87 -20.94
CA VAL A 289 20.65 0.91 -19.98
C VAL A 289 21.04 -0.55 -20.33
N PRO A 290 22.32 -0.92 -20.23
CA PRO A 290 22.84 -2.20 -20.75
C PRO A 290 22.24 -3.45 -20.08
N LYS A 291 21.80 -3.35 -18.83
CA LYS A 291 21.22 -4.47 -18.08
C LYS A 291 19.69 -4.54 -18.12
N LEU A 292 19.04 -3.75 -18.98
CA LEU A 292 17.58 -3.69 -19.05
C LEU A 292 17.01 -5.03 -19.52
N ARG A 293 16.06 -5.57 -18.74
CA ARG A 293 15.37 -6.85 -19.00
C ARG A 293 13.88 -6.66 -19.21
N HIS A 294 13.26 -5.75 -18.46
CA HIS A 294 11.82 -5.52 -18.51
C HIS A 294 11.55 -4.05 -18.85
N LEU A 295 10.88 -3.82 -19.98
CA LEU A 295 10.44 -2.50 -20.42
C LEU A 295 8.91 -2.48 -20.48
N SER A 296 8.29 -1.51 -19.83
CA SER A 296 6.85 -1.28 -19.86
C SER A 296 6.57 0.14 -20.33
N ILE A 297 5.78 0.29 -21.37
CA ILE A 297 5.40 1.59 -21.93
C ILE A 297 3.87 1.67 -21.94
N GLU A 298 3.31 2.63 -21.23
CA GLU A 298 1.90 3.02 -21.33
C GLU A 298 1.78 4.27 -22.18
N HIS A 299 1.07 4.15 -23.31
CA HIS A 299 0.95 5.20 -24.30
C HIS A 299 -0.52 5.38 -24.71
N ARG A 300 -1.11 6.53 -24.32
CA ARG A 300 -2.53 6.81 -24.57
C ARG A 300 -2.82 7.60 -25.86
N ALA A 301 -1.82 8.18 -26.53
CA ALA A 301 -2.02 9.16 -27.62
C ALA A 301 -1.52 8.72 -29.02
N LEU A 302 -2.32 7.93 -29.76
CA LEU A 302 -2.39 7.80 -31.23
C LEU A 302 -1.11 7.76 -32.11
N GLY A 303 -1.02 6.69 -32.92
CA GLY A 303 -0.63 6.75 -34.35
C GLY A 303 0.64 6.02 -34.78
N THR A 304 1.80 6.32 -34.18
CA THR A 304 3.09 5.77 -34.59
C THR A 304 3.74 4.96 -33.47
N TRP A 305 4.04 3.71 -33.79
CA TRP A 305 4.66 2.75 -32.89
C TRP A 305 6.16 3.02 -32.77
N PRO A 306 6.72 3.07 -31.56
CA PRO A 306 8.13 3.42 -31.37
C PRO A 306 9.09 2.27 -31.60
N VAL A 307 8.91 1.53 -32.70
CA VAL A 307 9.80 0.43 -33.05
C VAL A 307 11.22 0.96 -33.31
N ASP A 308 11.34 2.05 -34.06
CA ASP A 308 12.64 2.66 -34.39
C ASP A 308 13.35 3.20 -33.14
N THR A 309 12.61 3.81 -32.23
CA THR A 309 13.14 4.30 -30.95
C THR A 309 13.59 3.13 -30.07
N LEU A 310 12.82 2.04 -30.06
CA LEU A 310 13.22 0.83 -29.34
C LEU A 310 14.47 0.22 -29.96
N ALA A 311 14.57 0.16 -31.29
CA ALA A 311 15.74 -0.31 -31.99
C ALA A 311 16.98 0.55 -31.69
N ALA A 312 16.81 1.88 -31.68
CA ALA A 312 17.86 2.81 -31.29
C ALA A 312 18.31 2.58 -29.84
N LEU A 313 17.38 2.40 -28.89
CA LEU A 313 17.69 2.09 -27.48
C LEU A 313 18.47 0.78 -27.35
N VAL A 314 18.00 -0.29 -28.00
CA VAL A 314 18.62 -1.62 -27.93
C VAL A 314 20.01 -1.59 -28.57
N SER A 315 20.16 -0.94 -29.72
CA SER A 315 21.45 -0.75 -30.38
C SER A 315 22.42 0.08 -29.53
N LYS A 316 21.96 1.23 -28.99
CA LYS A 316 22.77 2.13 -28.15
C LYS A 316 23.19 1.48 -26.83
N SER A 317 22.29 0.74 -26.19
CA SER A 317 22.53 0.17 -24.85
C SER A 317 23.11 -1.24 -24.88
N GLY A 318 23.01 -1.96 -26.01
CA GLY A 318 23.35 -3.38 -26.10
C GLY A 318 22.51 -4.27 -25.18
N CYS A 319 21.33 -3.83 -24.77
CA CYS A 319 20.52 -4.53 -23.78
C CYS A 319 19.77 -5.72 -24.39
N ARG A 320 19.49 -6.73 -23.55
CA ARG A 320 18.74 -7.94 -23.95
C ARG A 320 17.40 -7.99 -23.22
N LEU A 321 16.37 -7.46 -23.85
CA LEU A 321 15.02 -7.48 -23.30
C LEU A 321 14.49 -8.91 -23.20
N GLN A 322 13.92 -9.22 -22.04
CA GLN A 322 13.21 -10.46 -21.72
C GLN A 322 11.70 -10.24 -21.78
N LEU A 323 11.24 -9.02 -21.47
CA LEU A 323 9.82 -8.67 -21.47
C LEU A 323 9.63 -7.24 -21.97
N LEU A 324 8.76 -7.09 -22.96
CA LEU A 324 8.26 -5.81 -23.45
C LEU A 324 6.75 -5.76 -23.23
N ARG A 325 6.29 -4.84 -22.39
CA ARG A 325 4.86 -4.56 -22.15
C ARG A 325 4.46 -3.25 -22.80
N ILE A 326 3.50 -3.29 -23.69
CA ILE A 326 2.95 -2.10 -24.33
C ILE A 326 1.47 -2.01 -23.98
N TYR A 327 1.10 -0.92 -23.32
CA TYR A 327 -0.29 -0.60 -23.01
C TYR A 327 -0.74 0.53 -23.93
N THR A 328 -1.81 0.29 -24.70
CA THR A 328 -2.28 1.18 -25.77
C THR A 328 -3.79 1.39 -25.70
N ALA A 329 -4.30 2.55 -26.10
CA ALA A 329 -5.74 2.80 -26.22
C ALA A 329 -6.34 2.34 -27.56
N VAL A 330 -5.52 1.83 -28.49
CA VAL A 330 -5.91 1.41 -29.85
C VAL A 330 -5.31 0.04 -30.16
N GLN A 331 -6.04 -0.79 -30.92
CA GLN A 331 -5.52 -2.06 -31.43
C GLN A 331 -4.27 -1.85 -32.30
N ILE A 332 -3.33 -2.78 -32.20
CA ILE A 332 -2.08 -2.74 -32.95
C ILE A 332 -2.27 -3.44 -34.28
N PRO A 333 -1.86 -2.86 -35.42
CA PRO A 333 -1.81 -3.57 -36.69
C PRO A 333 -0.88 -4.78 -36.59
N GLU A 334 -1.28 -5.95 -37.09
CA GLU A 334 -0.49 -7.20 -36.97
C GLU A 334 0.95 -7.05 -37.49
N GLY A 335 1.17 -6.25 -38.53
CA GLY A 335 2.52 -5.97 -39.06
C GLY A 335 3.47 -5.29 -38.08
N SER A 336 2.96 -4.54 -37.09
CA SER A 336 3.79 -3.86 -36.08
C SER A 336 4.33 -4.84 -35.03
N LEU A 337 3.61 -5.93 -34.73
CA LEU A 337 4.07 -6.98 -33.80
C LEU A 337 5.32 -7.67 -34.32
N GLN A 338 5.36 -7.94 -35.63
CA GLN A 338 6.53 -8.54 -36.26
C GLN A 338 7.74 -7.60 -36.22
N ALA A 339 7.53 -6.30 -36.39
CA ALA A 339 8.58 -5.30 -36.28
C ALA A 339 9.20 -5.27 -34.87
N TYR A 340 8.39 -5.38 -33.80
CA TYR A 340 8.91 -5.52 -32.43
C TYR A 340 9.67 -6.82 -32.20
N ARG A 341 9.21 -7.95 -32.77
CA ARG A 341 9.92 -9.24 -32.69
C ARG A 341 11.28 -9.18 -33.38
N ASN A 342 11.39 -8.48 -34.50
CA ASN A 342 12.66 -8.32 -35.21
C ASN A 342 13.68 -7.53 -34.37
N VAL A 343 13.23 -6.49 -33.66
CA VAL A 343 14.11 -5.68 -32.79
C VAL A 343 14.49 -6.43 -31.51
N CYS A 344 13.55 -7.22 -30.95
CA CYS A 344 13.71 -7.88 -29.66
C CYS A 344 13.34 -9.38 -29.77
N PRO A 345 14.14 -10.21 -30.47
CA PRO A 345 13.76 -11.60 -30.77
C PRO A 345 13.67 -12.48 -29.51
N SER A 346 14.42 -12.17 -28.46
CA SER A 346 14.42 -12.90 -27.19
C SER A 346 13.35 -12.45 -26.19
N ALA A 347 12.59 -11.39 -26.50
CA ALA A 347 11.67 -10.79 -25.55
C ALA A 347 10.26 -11.39 -25.68
N GLN A 348 9.64 -11.71 -24.55
CA GLN A 348 8.20 -11.90 -24.50
C GLN A 348 7.53 -10.54 -24.71
N ILE A 349 6.73 -10.42 -25.77
CA ILE A 349 5.99 -9.19 -26.10
C ILE A 349 4.56 -9.36 -25.64
N VAL A 350 4.12 -8.53 -24.70
CA VAL A 350 2.76 -8.49 -24.20
C VAL A 350 2.15 -7.14 -24.52
N ILE A 351 1.03 -7.18 -25.20
CA ILE A 351 0.33 -5.97 -25.64
C ILE A 351 -1.07 -6.01 -25.08
N SER A 352 -1.43 -4.94 -24.39
CA SER A 352 -2.73 -4.84 -23.71
C SER A 352 -3.42 -3.56 -24.16
N VAL A 353 -4.67 -3.70 -24.59
CA VAL A 353 -5.52 -2.56 -24.87
C VAL A 353 -6.10 -2.06 -23.56
N ILE A 354 -5.84 -0.80 -23.23
CA ILE A 354 -6.35 -0.14 -22.03
C ILE A 354 -7.78 0.31 -22.34
N ASP A 355 -8.73 -0.15 -21.54
CA ASP A 355 -10.10 0.33 -21.63
C ASP A 355 -10.17 1.79 -21.14
N LYS A 356 -10.88 2.67 -21.86
CA LYS A 356 -10.85 4.15 -21.62
C LYS A 356 -11.45 4.60 -20.26
N ARG A 357 -11.85 3.66 -19.38
CA ARG A 357 -12.63 3.92 -18.15
C ARG A 357 -11.85 3.78 -16.83
N GLN A 358 -10.52 3.67 -16.81
CA GLN A 358 -9.72 3.62 -15.56
C GLN A 358 -8.57 4.66 -15.47
#